data_AF-A0A1H2V1E8-F1
#
_entry.id   AF-A0A1H2V1E8-F1
#
_cell.length_a   1.000
_cell.length_b   1.000
_cell.length_c   1.000
_cell.angle_alpha   90.00
_cell.angle_beta   90.00
_cell.angle_gamma   90.00
#
_symmetry.space_group_name_H-M   'P 1'
#
loop_
_entity.id
_entity.type
_entity.pdbx_description
1 polymer ?
#
loop_
_entity_poly.entity_id
_entity_poly.type
_entity_poly.pdbx_seq_one_letter_code
_entity_poly.pdbx_strand_id
1 'polypeptide(L)'
;MKSTWKRKLLQLLEILAFSILGISVVLICLNTKEPLASAIGFATVYIAYQQWRANQQKLNFDRYDRRLKVYDEVRKILSLIIQKGTANYEDLRKFYSATSEAYFLFGNEIQDYIDEIFRRGINLKRWSTEYKDSFTYKKPGHDYDMVSNRMHEDLVWFSEQLEPAKEKFKKYLHIR
;
A
#
# COMPACT_ATOMS: atom_id res chain seq x y z
N MET A 1 15.27 2.06 17.47
CA MET A 1 16.10 1.65 16.30
C MET A 1 17.00 0.41 16.54
N LYS A 2 16.86 -0.36 17.64
CA LYS A 2 17.70 -1.55 17.97
C LYS A 2 17.03 -2.93 17.72
N SER A 3 15.81 -2.98 17.16
CA SER A 3 15.00 -4.22 17.09
C SER A 3 14.88 -4.87 15.72
N THR A 4 15.38 -4.23 14.65
CA THR A 4 15.31 -4.74 13.27
C THR A 4 16.44 -5.70 12.94
N TRP A 5 17.64 -5.45 13.47
CA TRP A 5 18.82 -6.28 13.25
C TRP A 5 18.74 -7.63 13.96
N LYS A 6 18.21 -7.66 15.19
CA LYS A 6 17.97 -8.93 15.92
C LYS A 6 16.99 -9.84 15.16
N ARG A 7 15.92 -9.27 14.60
CA ARG A 7 14.95 -10.03 13.81
C ARG A 7 15.54 -10.57 12.50
N LYS A 8 16.32 -9.75 11.79
CA LYS A 8 17.05 -10.22 10.60
C LYS A 8 18.08 -11.31 10.94
N LEU A 9 18.79 -11.17 12.06
CA LEU A 9 19.75 -12.17 12.52
C LEU A 9 19.07 -13.50 12.88
N LEU A 10 17.94 -13.45 13.59
CA LEU A 10 17.12 -14.62 13.92
C LEU A 10 16.59 -15.32 12.66
N GLN A 11 16.07 -14.55 11.69
CA GLN A 11 15.63 -15.11 10.41
C GLN A 11 16.78 -15.77 9.64
N LEU A 12 17.96 -15.16 9.62
CA LEU A 12 19.13 -15.75 8.97
C LEU A 12 19.60 -17.03 9.69
N LEU A 13 19.56 -17.06 11.02
CA LEU A 13 19.89 -18.25 11.81
C LEU A 13 18.89 -19.39 11.59
N GLU A 14 17.59 -19.10 11.50
CA GLU A 14 16.57 -20.10 11.18
C GLU A 14 16.79 -20.67 9.76
N ILE A 15 17.00 -19.82 8.76
CA ILE A 15 17.26 -20.26 7.37
C ILE A 15 18.54 -21.13 7.31
N LEU A 16 19.59 -20.71 8.02
CA LEU A 16 20.83 -21.49 8.11
C LEU A 16 20.58 -22.83 8.84
N ALA A 17 19.84 -22.84 9.94
CA ALA A 17 19.50 -24.07 10.66
C ALA A 17 18.68 -25.05 9.79
N PHE A 18 17.71 -24.57 9.02
CA PHE A 18 16.95 -25.39 8.06
C PHE A 18 17.83 -25.92 6.92
N SER A 19 18.79 -25.12 6.44
CA SER A 19 19.74 -25.56 5.43
C SER A 19 20.71 -26.63 5.97
N ILE A 20 21.18 -26.47 7.21
CA ILE A 20 22.08 -27.42 7.88
C ILE A 20 21.36 -28.74 8.18
N LEU A 21 20.09 -28.68 8.60
CA LEU A 21 19.23 -29.85 8.76
C LEU A 21 18.95 -30.56 7.42
N GLY A 22 18.71 -29.80 6.35
CA GLY A 22 18.54 -30.38 5.01
C GLY A 22 19.81 -31.08 4.51
N ILE A 23 20.98 -30.45 4.70
CA ILE A 23 22.28 -31.00 4.30
C ILE A 23 22.65 -32.23 5.13
N SER A 24 22.40 -32.21 6.45
CA SER A 24 22.68 -33.36 7.32
C SER A 24 21.77 -34.56 7.01
N VAL A 25 20.49 -34.34 6.70
CA VAL A 25 19.59 -35.41 6.24
C VAL A 25 20.06 -36.01 4.92
N VAL A 26 20.48 -35.18 3.96
CA VAL A 26 21.03 -35.67 2.67
C VAL A 26 22.32 -36.48 2.88
N LEU A 27 23.23 -36.03 3.75
CA LEU A 27 24.47 -36.75 4.08
C LEU A 27 24.19 -38.09 4.79
N ILE A 28 23.22 -38.13 5.72
CA ILE A 28 22.80 -39.36 6.40
C ILE A 28 22.19 -40.33 5.37
N CYS A 29 21.40 -39.84 4.42
CA CYS A 29 20.78 -40.63 3.37
C CYS A 29 21.75 -41.16 2.30
N LEU A 30 22.88 -40.49 2.08
CA LEU A 30 23.94 -40.94 1.17
C LEU A 30 24.88 -41.97 1.82
N ASN A 31 25.01 -41.94 3.15
CA ASN A 31 25.85 -42.87 3.90
C ASN A 31 25.15 -44.22 4.17
N THR A 32 23.82 -44.26 4.11
CA THR A 32 23.05 -45.50 4.17
C THR A 32 22.90 -46.08 2.76
N LYS A 33 23.37 -47.32 2.54
CA LYS A 33 23.25 -48.04 1.25
C LYS A 33 21.81 -48.46 0.89
N GLU A 34 20.83 -47.86 1.54
CA GLU A 34 19.41 -48.16 1.36
C GLU A 34 18.89 -47.32 0.18
N PRO A 35 18.40 -47.94 -0.91
CA PRO A 35 17.94 -47.21 -2.10
C PRO A 35 16.80 -46.23 -1.78
N LEU A 36 16.05 -46.49 -0.71
CA LEU A 36 14.99 -45.62 -0.20
C LEU A 36 15.53 -44.29 0.35
N ALA A 37 16.69 -44.30 0.99
CA ALA A 37 17.28 -43.10 1.58
C ALA A 37 17.75 -42.12 0.50
N SER A 38 18.37 -42.64 -0.55
CA SER A 38 18.75 -41.85 -1.73
C SER A 38 17.51 -41.23 -2.41
N ALA A 39 16.41 -41.97 -2.54
CA ALA A 39 15.17 -41.46 -3.13
C ALA A 39 14.56 -40.31 -2.30
N ILE A 40 14.58 -40.42 -0.97
CA ILE A 40 14.12 -39.36 -0.06
C ILE A 40 15.01 -38.11 -0.18
N GLY A 41 16.33 -38.27 -0.32
CA GLY A 41 17.26 -37.16 -0.52
C GLY A 41 16.93 -36.36 -1.79
N PHE A 42 16.77 -37.04 -2.94
CA PHE A 42 16.38 -36.40 -4.20
C PHE A 42 15.00 -35.72 -4.11
N ALA A 43 14.02 -36.37 -3.49
CA ALA A 43 12.69 -35.78 -3.28
C ALA A 43 12.76 -34.50 -2.43
N THR A 44 13.59 -34.49 -1.38
CA THR A 44 13.77 -33.34 -0.50
C THR A 44 14.40 -32.15 -1.23
N VAL A 45 15.44 -32.39 -2.04
CA VAL A 45 16.06 -31.35 -2.88
C VAL A 45 15.05 -30.78 -3.90
N TYR A 46 14.24 -31.65 -4.50
CA TYR A 46 13.20 -31.24 -5.44
C TYR A 46 12.10 -30.40 -4.78
N ILE A 47 11.63 -30.80 -3.59
CA ILE A 47 10.62 -30.04 -2.82
C ILE A 47 11.19 -28.69 -2.40
N ALA A 48 12.44 -28.63 -1.91
CA ALA A 48 13.09 -27.38 -1.54
C ALA A 48 13.23 -26.41 -2.74
N TYR A 49 13.57 -26.93 -3.92
CA TYR A 49 13.59 -26.15 -5.15
C TYR A 49 12.21 -25.59 -5.51
N GLN A 50 11.14 -26.40 -5.37
CA GLN A 50 9.78 -25.93 -5.60
C GLN A 50 9.31 -24.90 -4.56
N GLN A 51 9.68 -25.06 -3.29
CA GLN A 51 9.40 -24.07 -2.25
C GLN A 51 10.11 -22.74 -2.54
N TRP A 52 11.37 -22.78 -2.99
CA TRP A 52 12.07 -21.57 -3.41
C TRP A 52 11.37 -20.87 -4.57
N ARG A 53 10.98 -21.61 -5.62
CA ARG A 53 10.25 -21.05 -6.77
C ARG A 53 8.90 -20.46 -6.37
N ALA A 54 8.13 -21.15 -5.51
CA ALA A 54 6.85 -20.66 -5.00
C ALA A 54 7.01 -19.40 -4.13
N ASN A 55 8.05 -19.34 -3.30
CA ASN A 55 8.35 -18.16 -2.48
C ASN A 55 8.69 -16.93 -3.34
N GLN A 56 9.42 -17.10 -4.45
CA GLN A 56 9.69 -15.98 -5.37
C GLN A 56 8.41 -15.43 -6.01
N GLN A 57 7.50 -16.31 -6.42
CA GLN A 57 6.20 -15.89 -6.97
C GLN A 57 5.34 -15.18 -5.92
N LYS A 58 5.35 -15.67 -4.68
CA LYS A 58 4.63 -15.06 -3.56
C LYS A 58 5.11 -13.63 -3.28
N LEU A 59 6.41 -13.38 -3.32
CA LEU A 59 6.96 -12.03 -3.10
C LEU A 59 6.46 -11.01 -4.14
N ASN A 60 6.33 -11.43 -5.40
CA ASN A 60 5.80 -10.58 -6.46
C ASN A 60 4.30 -10.30 -6.26
N PHE A 61 3.54 -11.33 -5.89
CA PHE A 61 2.12 -11.19 -5.60
C PHE A 61 1.86 -10.28 -4.40
N ASP A 62 2.60 -10.46 -3.30
CA ASP A 62 2.47 -9.64 -2.09
C ASP A 62 2.77 -8.16 -2.38
N ARG A 63 3.76 -7.87 -3.24
CA ARG A 63 4.04 -6.50 -3.67
C ARG A 63 2.89 -5.93 -4.50
N TYR A 64 2.36 -6.70 -5.44
CA TYR A 64 1.23 -6.29 -6.26
C TYR A 64 0.00 -5.99 -5.41
N ASP A 65 -0.36 -6.89 -4.49
CA ASP A 65 -1.51 -6.74 -3.58
C ASP A 65 -1.39 -5.47 -2.72
N ARG A 66 -0.19 -5.19 -2.16
CA ARG A 66 0.06 -3.94 -1.42
C ARG A 66 -0.10 -2.70 -2.28
N ARG A 67 0.39 -2.72 -3.53
CA ARG A 67 0.22 -1.59 -4.46
C ARG A 67 -1.24 -1.39 -4.84
N LEU A 68 -1.97 -2.48 -5.08
CA LEU A 68 -3.38 -2.44 -5.42
C LEU A 68 -4.21 -1.86 -4.27
N LYS A 69 -3.90 -2.23 -3.01
CA LYS A 69 -4.54 -1.67 -1.83
C LYS A 69 -4.42 -0.14 -1.76
N VAL A 70 -3.23 0.42 -2.00
CA VAL A 70 -3.07 1.89 -2.00
C VAL A 70 -3.92 2.55 -3.10
N TYR A 71 -3.96 1.96 -4.29
CA TYR A 71 -4.80 2.44 -5.38
C TYR A 71 -6.29 2.41 -5.03
N ASP A 72 -6.75 1.33 -4.39
CA ASP A 72 -8.13 1.19 -3.96
C ASP A 72 -8.50 2.25 -2.91
N GLU A 73 -7.61 2.57 -1.96
CA GLU A 73 -7.84 3.64 -0.99
C GLU A 73 -7.93 5.03 -1.65
N VAL A 74 -7.09 5.30 -2.66
CA VAL A 74 -7.20 6.53 -3.47
C VAL A 74 -8.55 6.58 -4.19
N ARG A 75 -8.98 5.50 -4.85
CA ARG A 75 -10.29 5.47 -5.52
C ARG A 75 -11.45 5.68 -4.54
N LYS A 76 -11.38 5.07 -3.35
CA LYS A 76 -12.41 5.20 -2.32
C LYS A 76 -12.58 6.64 -1.86
N ILE A 77 -11.48 7.34 -1.54
CA ILE A 77 -11.59 8.73 -1.09
C ILE A 77 -12.08 9.67 -2.20
N LEU A 78 -11.60 9.47 -3.44
CA LEU A 78 -12.07 10.24 -4.60
C LEU A 78 -13.58 10.03 -4.83
N SER A 79 -14.03 8.77 -4.83
CA SER A 79 -15.45 8.43 -4.99
C SER A 79 -16.31 8.99 -3.86
N LEU A 80 -15.82 8.97 -2.61
CA LEU A 80 -16.52 9.53 -1.46
C LEU A 80 -16.72 11.03 -1.60
N ILE A 81 -15.67 11.75 -2.03
CA ILE A 81 -15.74 13.20 -2.24
C ILE A 81 -16.68 13.56 -3.39
N ILE A 82 -16.60 12.84 -4.52
CA ILE A 82 -17.50 13.05 -5.67
C ILE A 82 -18.96 12.83 -5.27
N GLN A 83 -19.25 11.79 -4.48
CA GLN A 83 -20.62 11.48 -4.06
C GLN A 83 -21.17 12.48 -3.04
N LYS A 84 -20.36 12.91 -2.07
CA LYS A 84 -20.83 13.71 -0.91
C LYS A 84 -20.54 15.20 -1.04
N GLY A 85 -19.72 15.60 -2.00
CA GLY A 85 -19.20 16.97 -2.12
C GLY A 85 -18.19 17.36 -1.03
N THR A 86 -17.76 16.43 -0.17
CA THR A 86 -16.75 16.64 0.88
C THR A 86 -16.34 15.28 1.48
N ALA A 87 -15.18 15.23 2.14
CA ALA A 87 -14.83 14.17 3.09
C ALA A 87 -14.80 14.74 4.51
N ASN A 88 -15.06 13.91 5.53
CA ASN A 88 -14.86 14.34 6.92
C ASN A 88 -13.37 14.15 7.32
N TYR A 89 -12.95 14.74 8.45
CA TYR A 89 -11.57 14.64 8.92
C TYR A 89 -11.14 13.19 9.25
N GLU A 90 -12.09 12.34 9.65
CA GLU A 90 -11.83 10.93 9.96
C GLU A 90 -11.53 10.12 8.70
N ASP A 91 -12.32 10.30 7.64
CA ASP A 91 -12.15 9.69 6.32
C ASP A 91 -10.80 10.09 5.73
N LEU A 92 -10.45 11.38 5.81
CA LEU A 92 -9.15 11.89 5.36
C LEU A 92 -7.99 11.31 6.17
N ARG A 93 -8.13 11.19 7.49
CA ARG A 93 -7.11 10.58 8.35
C ARG A 93 -6.94 9.09 8.07
N LYS A 94 -8.05 8.36 7.86
CA LYS A 94 -8.05 6.94 7.47
C LYS A 94 -7.35 6.76 6.13
N PHE A 95 -7.69 7.58 5.14
CA PHE A 95 -7.04 7.61 3.84
C PHE A 95 -5.52 7.83 3.97
N TYR A 96 -5.10 8.87 4.69
CA TYR A 96 -3.67 9.17 4.87
C TYR A 96 -2.92 8.05 5.59
N SER A 97 -3.54 7.43 6.60
CA SER A 97 -2.94 6.30 7.30
C SER A 97 -2.83 5.06 6.41
N ALA A 98 -3.87 4.74 5.65
CA ALA A 98 -3.94 3.56 4.79
C ALA A 98 -3.00 3.66 3.58
N THR A 99 -2.64 4.88 3.19
CA THR A 99 -1.71 5.16 2.08
C THR A 99 -0.29 5.50 2.52
N SER A 100 0.01 5.44 3.83
CA SER A 100 1.34 5.77 4.39
C SER A 100 2.51 4.93 3.85
N GLU A 101 2.24 3.73 3.35
CA GLU A 101 3.27 2.88 2.72
C GLU A 101 3.60 3.29 1.27
N ALA A 102 2.84 4.24 0.68
CA ALA A 102 2.95 4.59 -0.73
C ALA A 102 4.36 5.06 -1.12
N TYR A 103 5.01 5.87 -0.27
CA TYR A 103 6.38 6.30 -0.49
C TYR A 103 7.35 5.13 -0.76
N PHE A 104 7.21 4.02 -0.03
CA PHE A 104 8.08 2.85 -0.19
C PHE A 104 7.70 1.98 -1.39
N LEU A 105 6.43 1.99 -1.80
CA LEU A 105 5.90 1.12 -2.85
C LEU A 105 6.05 1.72 -4.26
N PHE A 106 6.03 3.06 -4.34
CA PHE A 106 5.93 3.82 -5.59
C PHE A 106 6.95 4.96 -5.73
N GLY A 107 7.52 5.46 -4.62
CA GLY A 107 8.36 6.65 -4.60
C GLY A 107 7.57 7.96 -4.56
N ASN A 108 8.24 9.08 -4.83
CA ASN A 108 7.71 10.43 -4.60
C ASN A 108 6.49 10.76 -5.46
N GLU A 109 6.43 10.31 -6.72
CA GLU A 109 5.34 10.67 -7.65
C GLU A 109 3.94 10.38 -7.07
N ILE A 110 3.77 9.22 -6.44
CA ILE A 110 2.48 8.81 -5.86
C ILE A 110 2.29 9.41 -4.46
N GLN A 111 3.36 9.56 -3.69
CA GLN A 111 3.29 10.23 -2.39
C GLN A 111 2.84 11.68 -2.53
N ASP A 112 3.45 12.44 -3.44
CA ASP A 112 3.10 13.84 -3.71
C ASP A 112 1.64 13.97 -4.17
N TYR A 113 1.16 12.99 -4.96
CA TYR A 113 -0.22 12.94 -5.40
C TYR A 113 -1.21 12.65 -4.25
N ILE A 114 -0.87 11.71 -3.35
CA ILE A 114 -1.66 11.44 -2.13
C ILE A 114 -1.70 12.67 -1.23
N ASP A 115 -0.58 13.37 -1.07
CA ASP A 115 -0.47 14.59 -0.27
C ASP A 115 -1.31 15.72 -0.86
N GLU A 116 -1.36 15.85 -2.20
CA GLU A 116 -2.25 16.79 -2.88
C GLU A 116 -3.73 16.46 -2.63
N ILE A 117 -4.14 15.20 -2.79
CA ILE A 117 -5.50 14.72 -2.48
C ILE A 117 -5.85 15.06 -1.03
N PHE A 118 -4.97 14.76 -0.08
CA PHE A 118 -5.20 15.00 1.34
C PHE A 118 -5.35 16.51 1.62
N ARG A 119 -4.42 17.34 1.12
CA ARG A 119 -4.44 18.79 1.31
C ARG A 119 -5.71 19.42 0.76
N ARG A 120 -6.10 19.07 -0.47
CA ARG A 120 -7.34 19.57 -1.09
C ARG A 120 -8.58 19.04 -0.36
N GLY A 121 -8.55 17.81 0.16
CA GLY A 121 -9.64 17.26 0.96
C GLY A 121 -9.86 18.02 2.26
N ILE A 122 -8.77 18.41 2.93
CA ILE A 122 -8.82 19.26 4.13
C ILE A 122 -9.38 20.65 3.80
N ASN A 123 -8.91 21.27 2.71
CA ASN A 123 -9.43 22.54 2.24
C ASN A 123 -10.93 22.46 1.94
N LEU A 124 -11.36 21.45 1.18
CA LEU A 124 -12.76 21.23 0.85
C LEU A 124 -13.62 21.05 2.12
N LYS A 125 -13.14 20.30 3.10
CA LYS A 125 -13.84 20.15 4.39
C LYS A 125 -13.96 21.48 5.13
N ARG A 126 -12.89 22.28 5.13
CA ARG A 126 -12.88 23.62 5.72
C ARG A 126 -13.89 24.54 5.03
N TRP A 127 -13.85 24.64 3.70
CA TRP A 127 -14.78 25.46 2.92
C TRP A 127 -16.23 25.01 3.09
N SER A 128 -16.48 23.69 3.12
CA SER A 128 -17.82 23.14 3.37
C SER A 128 -18.36 23.52 4.75
N THR A 129 -17.50 23.57 5.78
CA THR A 129 -17.89 24.05 7.11
C THR A 129 -18.15 25.56 7.10
N GLU A 130 -17.24 26.36 6.56
CA GLU A 130 -17.41 27.83 6.49
C GLU A 130 -18.66 28.23 5.66
N TYR A 131 -18.94 27.50 4.57
CA TYR A 131 -20.14 27.67 3.76
C TYR A 131 -21.41 27.32 4.54
N LYS A 132 -21.41 26.26 5.36
CA LYS A 132 -22.55 25.91 6.22
C LYS A 132 -22.80 26.95 7.30
N ASP A 133 -21.73 27.45 7.92
CA ASP A 133 -21.82 28.47 8.96
C ASP A 133 -22.42 29.78 8.42
N SER A 134 -22.26 30.06 7.12
CA SER A 134 -22.88 31.22 6.45
C SER A 134 -24.41 31.26 6.54
N PHE A 135 -25.07 30.09 6.70
CA PHE A 135 -26.52 29.98 6.87
C PHE A 135 -26.97 30.17 8.32
N THR A 136 -26.07 29.99 9.29
CA THR A 136 -26.37 30.13 10.72
C THR A 136 -26.00 31.53 11.23
N TYR A 137 -24.80 32.02 10.90
CA TYR A 137 -24.31 33.32 11.34
C TYR A 137 -23.36 33.92 10.30
N LYS A 138 -23.78 35.04 9.68
CA LYS A 138 -22.93 35.78 8.75
C LYS A 138 -21.96 36.68 9.51
N LYS A 139 -20.69 36.28 9.57
CA LYS A 139 -19.63 37.08 10.16
C LYS A 139 -19.43 38.36 9.33
N PRO A 140 -19.51 39.57 9.92
CA PRO A 140 -19.28 40.81 9.20
C PRO A 140 -17.89 40.85 8.55
N GLY A 141 -17.82 41.28 7.28
CA GLY A 141 -16.58 41.35 6.51
C GLY A 141 -16.03 40.01 6.02
N HIS A 142 -16.76 38.89 6.19
CA HIS A 142 -16.39 37.60 5.65
C HIS A 142 -16.81 37.44 4.19
N ASP A 143 -15.87 37.07 3.33
CA ASP A 143 -16.10 36.89 1.89
C ASP A 143 -16.63 35.47 1.60
N TYR A 144 -17.95 35.34 1.54
CA TYR A 144 -18.62 34.06 1.26
C TYR A 144 -18.56 33.67 -0.22
N ASP A 145 -18.39 34.63 -1.12
CA ASP A 145 -18.26 34.36 -2.56
C ASP A 145 -16.90 33.69 -2.83
N MET A 146 -15.84 34.19 -2.18
CA MET A 146 -14.54 33.52 -2.18
C MET A 146 -14.63 32.09 -1.66
N VAL A 147 -15.33 31.84 -0.54
CA VAL A 147 -15.48 30.46 0.01
C VAL A 147 -16.19 29.54 -0.97
N SER A 148 -17.29 30.00 -1.57
CA SER A 148 -18.04 29.23 -2.58
C SER A 148 -17.17 28.91 -3.80
N ASN A 149 -16.42 29.90 -4.30
CA ASN A 149 -15.50 29.72 -5.42
C ASN A 149 -14.39 28.72 -5.11
N ARG A 150 -13.74 28.83 -3.94
CA ARG A 150 -12.70 27.87 -3.50
C ARG A 150 -13.25 26.45 -3.33
N MET A 151 -14.45 26.31 -2.78
CA MET A 151 -15.13 25.02 -2.66
C MET A 151 -15.38 24.41 -4.04
N HIS A 152 -15.84 25.23 -5.00
CA HIS A 152 -16.07 24.80 -6.37
C HIS A 152 -14.77 24.38 -7.07
N GLU A 153 -13.70 25.18 -6.95
CA GLU A 153 -12.37 24.87 -7.51
C GLU A 153 -11.86 23.49 -7.05
N ASP A 154 -11.92 23.21 -5.74
CA ASP A 154 -11.47 21.92 -5.21
C ASP A 154 -12.38 20.77 -5.66
N LEU A 155 -13.70 20.97 -5.71
CA LEU A 155 -14.64 19.94 -6.20
C LEU A 155 -14.45 19.58 -7.67
N VAL A 156 -14.26 20.59 -8.53
CA VAL A 156 -13.97 20.37 -9.95
C VAL A 156 -12.69 19.56 -10.08
N TRP A 157 -11.63 19.96 -9.36
CA TRP A 157 -10.37 19.22 -9.37
C TRP A 157 -10.56 17.75 -8.98
N PHE A 158 -11.31 17.47 -7.90
CA PHE A 158 -11.60 16.09 -7.46
C PHE A 158 -12.40 15.29 -8.50
N SER A 159 -13.34 15.93 -9.18
CA SER A 159 -14.16 15.27 -10.21
C SER A 159 -13.35 14.76 -11.40
N GLU A 160 -12.21 15.41 -11.67
CA GLU A 160 -11.31 15.09 -12.78
C GLU A 160 -10.23 14.06 -12.41
N GLN A 161 -10.09 13.69 -11.13
CA GLN A 161 -8.95 12.88 -10.66
C GLN A 161 -9.08 11.35 -10.89
N LEU A 162 -10.25 10.83 -11.29
CA LEU A 162 -10.41 9.37 -11.47
C LEU A 162 -9.50 8.78 -12.56
N GLU A 163 -9.44 9.42 -13.74
CA GLU A 163 -8.57 8.96 -14.83
C GLU A 163 -7.07 9.26 -14.57
N PRO A 164 -6.66 10.46 -14.11
CA PRO A 164 -5.28 10.72 -13.69
C PRO A 164 -4.77 9.75 -12.62
N ALA A 165 -5.61 9.39 -11.63
CA ALA A 165 -5.25 8.37 -10.64
C ALA A 165 -4.95 7.03 -11.32
N LYS A 166 -5.84 6.57 -12.20
CA LYS A 166 -5.64 5.32 -12.93
C LYS A 166 -4.35 5.31 -13.74
N GLU A 167 -4.06 6.37 -14.50
CA GLU A 167 -2.86 6.45 -15.33
C GLU A 167 -1.56 6.52 -14.49
N LYS A 168 -1.56 7.24 -13.37
CA LYS A 168 -0.42 7.27 -12.44
C LYS A 168 -0.12 5.88 -11.86
N PHE A 169 -1.16 5.17 -11.38
CA PHE A 169 -0.99 3.87 -10.74
C PHE A 169 -0.75 2.72 -11.72
N LYS A 170 -1.26 2.81 -12.96
CA LYS A 170 -1.05 1.80 -14.02
C LYS A 170 0.43 1.46 -14.25
N LYS A 171 1.31 2.47 -14.16
CA LYS A 171 2.77 2.30 -14.28
C LYS A 171 3.35 1.30 -13.27
N TYR A 172 2.69 1.09 -12.14
CA TYR A 172 3.21 0.29 -11.01
C TYR A 172 2.44 -1.01 -10.78
N LEU A 173 1.28 -1.18 -11.43
CA LEU A 173 0.36 -2.32 -11.31
C LEU A 173 0.50 -3.34 -12.44
N HIS A 174 1.66 -3.43 -13.10
CA HIS A 174 1.92 -4.49 -14.07
C HIS A 174 2.47 -5.73 -13.36
N ILE A 175 1.86 -6.90 -13.59
CA ILE A 175 2.40 -8.20 -13.18
C ILE A 175 3.36 -8.64 -14.27
N ARG A 176 4.63 -8.88 -13.92
CA ARG A 176 5.66 -9.42 -14.82
C ARG A 176 5.99 -10.85 -14.44
#